data_AF-A0A3R9PQA6-F1
#
_entry.id   AF-A0A3R9PQA6-F1
#
_cell.length_a   1.000
_cell.length_b   1.000
_cell.length_c   1.000
_cell.angle_alpha   90.00
_cell.angle_beta   90.00
_cell.angle_gamma   90.00
#
_symmetry.space_group_name_H-M   'P 1'
#
loop_
_entity.id
_entity.type
_entity.pdbx_description
1 polymer ?
#
loop_
_entity_poly.entity_id
_entity_poly.type
_entity_poly.pdbx_seq_one_letter_code
_entity_poly.pdbx_strand_id
1 'polypeptide(L)' 'MKLLATAYFTLEPKRRREDFYDMEDELNDFVSSLSKFRFIVVRGLRRYGKTSLILTGLNAADVK' A
#
# COMPACT_ATOMS: atom_id res chain seq x y z
N MET A 1 -8.31 0.90 -23.35
CA MET A 1 -6.87 0.55 -23.48
C MET A 1 -6.10 1.37 -22.44
N LYS A 2 -5.85 0.83 -21.25
CA LYS A 2 -5.12 1.53 -20.18
C LYS A 2 -3.63 1.28 -20.44
N LEU A 3 -2.86 2.34 -20.71
CA LEU A 3 -1.41 2.25 -20.87
C LEU A 3 -0.78 1.64 -19.61
N LEU A 4 -0.30 0.40 -19.72
CA LEU A 4 0.31 -0.35 -18.62
C LEU A 4 1.64 0.28 -18.14
N ALA A 5 2.30 1.09 -18.97
CA ALA A 5 3.56 1.74 -18.63
C ALA A 5 3.42 2.95 -17.67
N THR A 6 2.23 3.57 -17.58
CA THR A 6 2.04 4.80 -16.79
C THR A 6 1.71 4.54 -15.32
N ALA A 7 1.31 3.31 -14.96
CA ALA A 7 0.81 2.95 -13.63
C ALA A 7 1.87 3.04 -12.52
N TYR A 8 3.09 2.56 -12.78
CA TYR A 8 4.17 2.54 -11.78
C TYR A 8 4.81 3.91 -11.57
N PHE A 9 4.90 4.75 -12.60
CA PHE A 9 5.63 6.02 -12.54
C PHE A 9 4.74 7.25 -12.29
N THR A 10 3.56 7.07 -11.67
CA THR A 10 2.77 8.21 -11.17
C THR A 10 3.42 8.83 -9.93
N LEU A 11 3.32 10.17 -9.80
CA LEU A 11 3.79 10.92 -8.64
C LEU A 11 2.95 10.65 -7.38
N GLU A 12 1.67 10.34 -7.57
CA GLU A 12 0.73 10.08 -6.50
C GLU A 12 1.04 8.75 -5.79
N PRO A 13 0.84 8.67 -4.46
CA PRO A 13 0.87 7.42 -3.73
C PRO A 13 -0.03 6.36 -4.36
N LYS A 14 0.43 5.11 -4.37
CA LYS A 14 -0.32 3.99 -4.93
C LYS A 14 -1.49 3.64 -4.04
N ARG A 15 -2.58 3.20 -4.67
CA ARG A 15 -3.84 2.85 -4.02
C ARG A 15 -4.34 1.46 -4.39
N ARG A 16 -3.67 0.80 -5.33
CA ARG A 16 -4.04 -0.51 -5.88
C ARG A 16 -2.82 -1.41 -5.82
N ARG A 17 -3.03 -2.68 -5.49
CA ARG A 17 -1.95 -3.67 -5.36
C ARG A 17 -1.19 -3.82 -6.67
N GLU A 18 -1.90 -3.83 -7.79
CA GLU A 18 -1.32 -3.95 -9.14
C GLU A 18 -0.36 -2.79 -9.51
N ASP A 19 -0.46 -1.64 -8.85
CA ASP A 19 0.41 -0.48 -9.10
C ASP A 19 1.54 -0.36 -8.04
N PHE A 20 1.56 -1.25 -7.04
CA PHE A 20 2.41 -1.16 -5.86
C PHE A 20 3.45 -2.30 -5.84
N TYR A 21 4.56 -2.02 -6.52
CA TYR A 21 5.64 -2.98 -6.81
C TYR A 21 6.39 -3.45 -5.54
N ASP A 22 6.61 -4.76 -5.43
CA ASP A 22 7.54 -5.44 -4.50
C ASP A 22 7.36 -5.09 -3.02
N MET A 23 6.09 -5.10 -2.58
CA MET A 23 5.65 -4.76 -1.21
C MET A 23 4.62 -5.76 -0.70
N GLU A 24 4.58 -6.96 -1.27
CA GLU A 24 3.58 -7.99 -1.01
C GLU A 24 3.61 -8.44 0.45
N ASP A 25 4.80 -8.61 1.02
CA ASP A 25 4.98 -9.06 2.39
C ASP A 25 4.56 -7.96 3.38
N GLU A 26 5.00 -6.73 3.18
CA GLU A 26 4.60 -5.58 4.00
C GLU A 26 3.10 -5.34 3.94
N LEU A 27 2.49 -5.50 2.76
CA LEU A 27 1.05 -5.33 2.57
C LEU A 27 0.28 -6.42 3.31
N ASN A 28 0.72 -7.68 3.21
CA ASN A 28 0.11 -8.80 3.92
C ASN A 28 0.24 -8.63 5.45
N ASP A 29 1.42 -8.25 5.93
CA ASP A 29 1.67 -7.98 7.35
C ASP A 29 0.78 -6.85 7.87
N PHE A 30 0.73 -5.73 7.14
CA PHE A 30 -0.11 -4.60 7.48
C PHE A 30 -1.60 -5.00 7.53
N VAL A 31 -2.13 -5.63 6.49
CA VAL A 31 -3.54 -6.04 6.44
C VAL A 31 -3.87 -7.03 7.56
N SER A 32 -3.00 -8.01 7.83
CA SER A 32 -3.21 -8.97 8.91
C SER A 32 -3.16 -8.34 10.30
N SER A 33 -2.47 -7.20 10.44
CA SER A 33 -2.36 -6.45 11.69
C SER A 33 -3.61 -5.64 12.01
N LEU A 34 -4.40 -5.23 10.99
CA LEU A 34 -5.61 -4.42 11.16
C LEU A 34 -6.67 -5.08 12.06
N SER A 35 -6.78 -6.42 12.00
CA SER A 35 -7.74 -7.17 12.83
C SER A 35 -7.20 -7.50 14.23
N LYS A 36 -5.89 -7.35 14.45
CA LYS A 36 -5.20 -7.75 15.68
C LYS A 36 -4.94 -6.58 16.61
N PHE A 37 -4.69 -5.39 16.06
CA PHE A 37 -4.23 -4.23 16.81
C PHE A 37 -5.07 -3.00 16.51
N ARG A 38 -5.39 -2.23 17.56
CA ARG A 38 -6.09 -0.94 17.43
C ARG A 38 -5.16 0.22 17.05
N PHE A 39 -3.85 0.03 17.21
CA PHE A 39 -2.84 1.05 16.93
C PHE A 39 -1.65 0.39 16.24
N ILE A 40 -1.34 0.86 15.03
CA ILE A 40 -0.30 0.29 14.17
C ILE A 40 0.64 1.43 13.77
N VAL A 41 1.95 1.21 13.88
CA VAL A 41 2.97 2.19 13.50
C VAL A 41 3.73 1.68 12.29
N VAL A 42 3.57 2.34 11.15
CA VAL A 42 4.32 2.04 9.92
C VAL A 42 5.61 2.86 9.90
N ARG A 43 6.77 2.19 9.98
CA ARG A 43 8.10 2.82 10.03
C ARG A 43 8.87 2.63 8.72
N GLY A 44 9.89 3.47 8.51
CA GLY A 44 10.74 3.43 7.32
C GLY A 44 11.25 4.82 6.91
N LEU A 45 12.25 4.88 6.03
CA LEU A 45 12.87 6.14 5.58
C LEU A 45 11.92 6.99 4.73
N ARG A 46 12.22 8.28 4.58
CA ARG A 46 11.39 9.20 3.75
C ARG A 46 11.35 8.69 2.30
N ARG A 47 10.15 8.68 1.70
CA ARG A 47 9.87 8.23 0.31
C ARG A 47 9.97 6.72 0.03
N TYR A 48 10.05 5.86 1.06
CA TYR A 48 9.96 4.39 0.91
C TYR A 48 8.54 3.84 0.63
N GLY A 49 7.60 4.67 0.18
CA GLY A 49 6.25 4.18 -0.14
C GLY A 49 5.33 3.91 1.04
N LYS A 50 5.67 4.32 2.28
CA LYS A 50 4.81 4.14 3.47
C LYS A 50 3.35 4.60 3.27
N THR A 51 3.15 5.76 2.65
CA THR A 51 1.80 6.26 2.35
C THR A 51 1.08 5.36 1.35
N SER A 52 1.77 4.88 0.32
CA SER A 52 1.22 3.93 -0.66
C SER A 52 0.85 2.60 -0.01
N LEU A 53 1.66 2.10 0.93
CA LEU A 53 1.39 0.89 1.70
C LEU A 53 0.09 1.01 2.49
N ILE A 54 -0.06 2.11 3.25
CA ILE A 54 -1.26 2.35 4.05
C ILE A 54 -2.51 2.45 3.16
N LEU A 55 -2.46 3.28 2.12
CA LEU A 55 -3.62 3.48 1.24
C LEU A 55 -4.01 2.21 0.48
N THR A 56 -3.01 1.49 -0.05
CA THR A 56 -3.25 0.23 -0.77
C THR A 56 -3.78 -0.83 0.17
N GLY A 57 -3.24 -0.93 1.39
CA GLY A 57 -3.67 -1.90 2.40
C GLY A 57 -5.09 -1.66 2.90
N LEU A 58 -5.46 -0.41 3.19
CA LEU A 58 -6.82 -0.06 3.59
C LEU A 58 -7.83 -0.34 2.48
N ASN A 59 -7.50 -0.03 1.23
CA ASN A 59 -8.35 -0.36 0.08
C ASN A 59 -8.48 -1.89 -0.10
N ALA A 60 -7.38 -2.63 0.05
CA ALA A 60 -7.39 -4.09 -0.09
C ALA A 60 -8.21 -4.78 1.01
N ALA A 61 -8.24 -4.21 2.21
CA ALA A 61 -9.01 -4.71 3.34
C ALA A 61 -10.49 -4.25 3.36
N ASP A 62 -10.93 -3.48 2.35
CA ASP A 62 -12.27 -2.86 2.27
C ASP A 62 -12.66 -2.10 3.55
N VAL A 63 -11.67 -1.48 4.20
CA VAL A 63 -11.90 -0.70 5.42
C VAL A 63 -12.43 0.67 5.01
N LYS A 64 -13.72 0.92 5.30
CA LYS A 64 -14.41 2.19 5.02
C LYS A 64 -13.98 3.33 5.94
#